data_AF-A0A7S0S8W5-F1
#
_entry.id   AF-A0A7S0S8W5-F1
#
_cell.length_a   1.000
_cell.length_b   1.000
_cell.length_c   1.000
_cell.angle_alpha   90.00
_cell.angle_beta   90.00
_cell.angle_gamma   90.00
#
_symmetry.space_group_name_H-M   'P 1'
#
loop_
_entity.id
_entity.type
_entity.pdbx_description
1 polymer ?
#
loop_
_entity_poly.entity_id
_entity_poly.type
_entity_poly.pdbx_seq_one_letter_code
_entity_poly.pdbx_strand_id
1 'polypeptide(L)'
;AAAAEAKAAVIRDRVVVSDAGATSREASLRDALETEKGRATALAEENRRMDRELSAARQDASQQLASTQSGSAALESELREARAQASGAERRREVAESAANDAKARAAAAESEKAALAAQQSSQTAASEANAERRAADADRRAADADARAAAADEKMEKMKRLARTTPGGADAATLHNWQAEADAAAAGSPSKGRGAGAAPDASNPKSPTKRRREKSPEVDNFVDAEEEQAVEEEGVETRAAAEAMTVQQLRHDLQVRGLAHLYLNKKSVKKADLVGMFLAP
;
A
#
# COMPACT_ATOMS: atom_id res chain seq x y z
N ALA A 1 28.54 -14.05 -138.90
CA ALA A 1 29.11 -14.97 -137.89
C ALA A 1 29.76 -14.21 -136.73
N ALA A 2 30.80 -13.41 -136.96
CA ALA A 2 31.58 -12.72 -135.89
C ALA A 2 30.76 -11.83 -134.92
N ALA A 3 29.76 -11.09 -135.38
CA ALA A 3 28.96 -10.21 -134.52
C ALA A 3 28.01 -10.97 -133.55
N ALA A 4 27.58 -12.18 -133.92
CA ALA A 4 26.76 -13.04 -133.05
C ALA A 4 27.62 -13.68 -131.96
N GLU A 5 28.85 -14.05 -132.30
CA GLU A 5 29.85 -14.60 -131.38
C GLU A 5 30.28 -13.58 -130.31
N ALA A 6 30.49 -12.32 -130.71
CA ALA A 6 30.80 -11.24 -129.78
C ALA A 6 29.66 -10.96 -128.78
N LYS A 7 28.39 -10.97 -129.22
CA LYS A 7 27.24 -10.85 -128.32
C LYS A 7 27.11 -12.04 -127.38
N ALA A 8 27.36 -13.26 -127.85
CA ALA A 8 27.32 -14.46 -127.03
C ALA A 8 28.44 -14.48 -125.96
N ALA A 9 29.61 -13.91 -126.26
CA ALA A 9 30.70 -13.74 -125.29
C ALA A 9 30.33 -12.74 -124.19
N VAL A 10 29.78 -11.56 -124.56
CA VAL A 10 29.35 -10.54 -123.59
C VAL A 10 28.23 -11.05 -122.67
N ILE A 11 27.29 -11.84 -123.19
CA ILE A 11 26.23 -12.45 -122.38
C ILE A 11 26.83 -13.48 -121.41
N ARG A 12 27.78 -14.32 -121.86
CA ARG A 12 28.48 -15.29 -121.00
C ARG A 12 29.25 -14.59 -119.88
N ASP A 13 30.05 -13.57 -120.20
CA ASP A 13 30.80 -12.82 -119.19
C ASP A 13 29.87 -12.15 -118.17
N ARG A 14 28.74 -11.60 -118.63
CA ARG A 14 27.76 -10.96 -117.74
C ARG A 14 27.04 -11.97 -116.83
N VAL A 15 26.76 -13.18 -117.31
CA VAL A 15 26.20 -14.27 -116.50
C VAL A 15 27.23 -14.78 -115.49
N VAL A 16 28.49 -14.95 -115.89
CA VAL A 16 29.58 -15.39 -114.99
C VAL A 16 29.83 -14.35 -113.88
N VAL A 17 29.83 -13.05 -114.21
CA VAL A 17 29.96 -11.97 -113.21
C VAL A 17 28.74 -11.91 -112.27
N SER A 18 27.54 -12.18 -112.79
CA SER A 18 26.30 -12.30 -112.01
C SER A 18 26.38 -13.46 -111.00
N ASP A 19 26.82 -14.64 -111.45
CA ASP A 19 26.90 -15.84 -110.61
C ASP A 19 28.03 -15.75 -109.57
N ALA A 20 29.16 -15.15 -109.92
CA ALA A 20 30.23 -14.82 -108.98
C ALA A 20 29.77 -13.80 -107.92
N GLY A 21 28.96 -12.82 -108.30
CA GLY A 21 28.35 -11.87 -107.37
C GLY A 21 27.29 -12.49 -106.45
N ALA A 22 26.50 -13.44 -106.97
CA ALA A 22 25.49 -14.17 -106.19
C ALA A 22 26.13 -15.09 -105.14
N THR A 23 27.15 -15.86 -105.53
CA THR A 23 27.89 -16.73 -104.61
C THR A 23 28.65 -15.97 -103.52
N SER A 24 29.24 -14.81 -103.87
CA SER A 24 29.89 -13.93 -102.88
C SER A 24 28.90 -13.37 -101.85
N ARG A 25 27.71 -12.95 -102.28
CA ARG A 25 26.63 -12.50 -101.37
C ARG A 25 26.12 -13.65 -100.50
N GLU A 26 25.99 -14.84 -101.07
CA GLU A 26 25.54 -16.02 -100.32
C GLU A 26 26.55 -16.41 -99.23
N ALA A 27 27.85 -16.37 -99.52
CA ALA A 27 28.89 -16.58 -98.51
C ALA A 27 28.83 -15.54 -97.40
N SER A 28 28.69 -14.26 -97.74
CA SER A 28 28.56 -13.18 -96.74
C SER A 28 27.30 -13.31 -95.88
N LEU A 29 26.18 -13.75 -96.44
CA LEU A 29 24.93 -14.00 -95.69
C LEU A 29 25.07 -15.20 -94.75
N ARG A 30 25.79 -16.25 -95.17
CA ARG A 30 26.08 -17.41 -94.30
C ARG A 30 26.98 -17.01 -93.13
N ASP A 31 28.03 -16.23 -93.37
CA ASP A 31 28.90 -15.70 -92.31
C ASP A 31 28.12 -14.78 -91.34
N ALA A 32 27.24 -13.92 -91.86
CA ALA A 32 26.37 -13.10 -91.03
C ALA A 32 25.42 -13.94 -90.16
N LEU A 33 24.87 -15.02 -90.72
CA LEU A 33 23.97 -15.92 -89.99
C LEU A 33 24.71 -16.76 -88.95
N GLU A 34 25.94 -17.18 -89.24
CA GLU A 34 26.83 -17.89 -88.29
C GLU A 34 27.21 -16.98 -87.11
N THR A 35 27.58 -15.73 -87.40
CA THR A 35 27.90 -14.74 -86.35
C THR A 35 26.68 -14.39 -85.50
N GLU A 36 25.49 -14.30 -86.10
CA GLU A 36 24.25 -14.03 -85.37
C GLU A 36 23.80 -15.23 -84.53
N LYS A 37 23.98 -16.46 -85.02
CA LYS A 37 23.82 -17.67 -84.20
C LYS A 37 24.76 -17.65 -82.98
N GLY A 38 26.03 -17.29 -83.18
CA GLY A 38 27.00 -17.16 -82.08
C GLY A 38 26.60 -16.10 -81.05
N ARG A 39 26.05 -14.97 -81.50
CA ARG A 39 25.50 -13.93 -80.60
C ARG A 39 24.28 -14.42 -79.85
N ALA A 40 23.37 -15.14 -80.50
CA ALA A 40 22.17 -15.69 -79.87
C ALA A 40 22.52 -16.74 -78.81
N THR A 41 23.51 -17.61 -79.05
CA THR A 41 23.98 -18.58 -78.05
C THR A 41 24.67 -17.89 -76.88
N ALA A 42 25.49 -16.87 -77.12
CA ALA A 42 26.14 -16.10 -76.07
C ALA A 42 25.11 -15.38 -75.17
N LEU A 43 24.10 -14.74 -75.77
CA LEU A 43 22.99 -14.13 -75.02
C LEU A 43 22.17 -15.16 -74.22
N ALA A 44 21.94 -16.35 -74.76
CA ALA A 44 21.24 -17.40 -74.04
C ALA A 44 22.05 -17.93 -72.84
N GLU A 45 23.37 -18.02 -72.98
CA GLU A 45 24.28 -18.39 -71.88
C GLU A 45 24.36 -17.31 -70.80
N GLU A 46 24.41 -16.05 -71.20
CA GLU A 46 24.38 -14.90 -70.30
C GLU A 46 23.06 -14.84 -69.52
N ASN A 47 21.92 -15.01 -70.18
CA ASN A 47 20.62 -15.07 -69.52
C ASN A 47 20.56 -16.22 -68.49
N ARG A 48 21.04 -17.42 -68.84
CA ARG A 48 21.11 -18.54 -67.89
C ARG A 48 22.02 -18.25 -66.70
N ARG A 49 23.12 -17.51 -66.92
CA ARG A 49 24.00 -17.09 -65.83
C ARG A 49 23.29 -16.09 -64.92
N MET A 50 22.66 -15.08 -65.49
CA MET A 50 21.87 -14.09 -64.73
C MET A 50 20.73 -14.73 -63.94
N ASP A 51 20.03 -15.72 -64.51
CA ASP A 51 18.97 -16.46 -63.80
C ASP A 51 19.51 -17.23 -62.58
N ARG A 52 20.72 -17.79 -62.68
CA ARG A 52 21.38 -18.45 -61.55
C ARG A 52 21.80 -17.44 -60.49
N GLU A 53 22.36 -16.31 -60.89
CA GLU A 53 22.75 -15.23 -59.97
C GLU A 53 21.53 -14.64 -59.24
N LEU A 54 20.42 -14.40 -59.94
CA LEU A 54 19.15 -13.97 -59.35
C LEU A 54 18.58 -15.02 -58.39
N SER A 55 18.67 -16.31 -58.74
CA SER A 55 18.21 -17.39 -57.87
C SER A 55 19.05 -17.49 -56.59
N ALA A 56 20.37 -17.36 -56.70
CA ALA A 56 21.27 -17.32 -55.55
C ALA A 56 21.00 -16.10 -54.67
N ALA A 57 20.86 -14.91 -55.25
CA ALA A 57 20.54 -13.69 -54.51
C ALA A 57 19.19 -13.79 -53.76
N ARG A 58 18.18 -14.46 -54.35
CA ARG A 58 16.90 -14.73 -53.68
C ARG A 58 17.06 -15.69 -52.49
N GLN A 59 17.89 -16.72 -52.64
CA GLN A 59 18.19 -17.65 -51.54
C GLN A 59 18.91 -16.93 -50.40
N ASP A 60 19.94 -16.15 -50.68
CA ASP A 60 20.68 -15.39 -49.68
C ASP A 60 19.78 -14.38 -48.96
N ALA A 61 18.93 -13.66 -49.69
CA ALA A 61 17.95 -12.74 -49.11
C ALA A 61 16.97 -13.47 -48.19
N SER A 62 16.49 -14.66 -48.59
CA SER A 62 15.59 -15.47 -47.75
C SER A 62 16.28 -15.98 -46.47
N GLN A 63 17.57 -16.34 -46.56
CA GLN A 63 18.34 -16.77 -45.40
C GLN A 63 18.61 -15.61 -44.43
N GLN A 64 18.89 -14.41 -44.95
CA GLN A 64 19.04 -13.20 -44.12
C GLN A 64 17.72 -12.81 -43.44
N LEU A 65 16.59 -12.95 -44.13
CA LEU A 65 15.27 -12.73 -43.53
C LEU A 65 14.99 -13.75 -42.44
N ALA A 66 15.31 -15.04 -42.66
CA ALA A 66 15.14 -16.07 -41.65
C ALA A 66 16.03 -15.83 -40.42
N SER A 67 17.30 -15.45 -40.61
CA SER A 67 18.22 -15.18 -39.50
C SER A 67 17.78 -13.96 -38.68
N THR A 68 17.36 -12.88 -39.35
CA THR A 68 16.83 -11.67 -38.67
C THR A 68 15.53 -11.95 -37.91
N GLN A 69 14.60 -12.73 -38.48
CA GLN A 69 13.37 -13.15 -37.80
C GLN A 69 13.64 -14.05 -36.58
N SER A 70 14.61 -14.97 -36.69
CA SER A 70 15.00 -15.81 -35.54
C SER A 70 15.65 -14.99 -34.44
N GLY A 71 16.51 -14.03 -34.79
CA GLY A 71 17.12 -13.10 -33.85
C GLY A 71 16.09 -12.19 -33.18
N SER A 72 15.11 -11.66 -33.92
CA SER A 72 14.04 -10.84 -33.33
C SER A 72 13.18 -11.64 -32.36
N ALA A 73 12.83 -12.88 -32.71
CA ALA A 73 12.05 -13.76 -31.84
C ALA A 73 12.80 -14.10 -30.53
N ALA A 74 14.11 -14.35 -30.61
CA ALA A 74 14.95 -14.56 -29.43
C ALA A 74 14.98 -13.32 -28.53
N LEU A 75 15.24 -12.14 -29.10
CA LEU A 75 15.26 -10.87 -28.34
C LEU A 75 13.90 -10.55 -27.72
N GLU A 76 12.80 -10.82 -28.41
CA GLU A 76 11.46 -10.67 -27.84
C GLU A 76 11.23 -11.59 -26.65
N SER A 77 11.73 -12.83 -26.71
CA SER A 77 11.62 -13.78 -25.60
C SER A 77 12.42 -13.32 -24.38
N GLU A 78 13.66 -12.88 -24.58
CA GLU A 78 14.50 -12.30 -23.53
C GLU A 78 13.86 -11.05 -22.91
N LEU A 79 13.26 -10.19 -23.74
CA LEU A 79 12.60 -8.98 -23.27
C LEU A 79 11.33 -9.29 -22.46
N ARG A 80 10.55 -10.32 -22.86
CA ARG A 80 9.42 -10.81 -22.05
C ARG A 80 9.90 -11.39 -20.72
N GLU A 81 10.98 -12.16 -20.72
CA GLU A 81 11.54 -12.73 -19.50
C GLU A 81 12.09 -11.64 -18.57
N ALA A 82 12.84 -10.68 -19.09
CA ALA A 82 13.36 -9.55 -18.32
C ALA A 82 12.24 -8.72 -17.69
N ARG A 83 11.13 -8.49 -18.41
CA ARG A 83 9.93 -7.83 -17.86
C ARG A 83 9.28 -8.65 -16.75
N ALA A 84 9.18 -9.98 -16.93
CA ALA A 84 8.64 -10.86 -15.90
C ALA A 84 9.50 -10.83 -14.63
N GLN A 85 10.83 -10.89 -14.79
CA GLN A 85 11.79 -10.80 -13.69
C GLN A 85 11.70 -9.45 -12.96
N ALA A 86 11.63 -8.34 -13.70
CA ALA A 86 11.46 -7.00 -13.12
C ALA A 86 10.16 -6.89 -12.32
N SER A 87 9.03 -7.33 -12.88
CA SER A 87 7.75 -7.33 -12.16
C SER A 87 7.77 -8.24 -10.93
N GLY A 88 8.50 -9.35 -10.99
CA GLY A 88 8.68 -10.26 -9.86
C GLY A 88 9.59 -9.68 -8.78
N ALA A 89 10.55 -8.84 -9.14
CA ALA A 89 11.40 -8.12 -8.20
C ALA A 89 10.64 -7.00 -7.49
N GLU A 90 9.80 -6.24 -8.22
CA GLU A 90 8.94 -5.20 -7.65
C GLU A 90 7.97 -5.77 -6.62
N ARG A 91 7.25 -6.86 -6.95
CA ARG A 91 6.34 -7.51 -5.98
C ARG A 91 7.07 -8.00 -4.73
N ARG A 92 8.29 -8.53 -4.85
CA ARG A 92 9.08 -8.94 -3.68
C ARG A 92 9.47 -7.74 -2.81
N ARG A 93 9.76 -6.61 -3.44
CA ARG A 93 10.06 -5.36 -2.73
C ARG A 93 8.82 -4.84 -2.00
N GLU A 94 7.66 -4.82 -2.65
CA GLU A 94 6.39 -4.42 -2.02
C GLU A 94 6.06 -5.31 -0.81
N VAL A 95 6.22 -6.63 -0.93
CA VAL A 95 6.00 -7.56 0.19
C VAL A 95 6.99 -7.29 1.34
N ALA A 96 8.26 -7.02 1.02
CA ALA A 96 9.27 -6.71 2.05
C ALA A 96 8.99 -5.37 2.75
N GLU A 97 8.58 -4.35 1.99
CA GLU A 97 8.21 -3.03 2.53
C GLU A 97 6.95 -3.13 3.41
N SER A 98 5.94 -3.88 2.97
CA SER A 98 4.73 -4.17 3.76
C SER A 98 5.08 -4.89 5.05
N ALA A 99 5.89 -5.94 5.00
CA ALA A 99 6.31 -6.68 6.20
C ALA A 99 7.12 -5.81 7.18
N ALA A 100 7.95 -4.91 6.66
CA ALA A 100 8.70 -3.96 7.50
C ALA A 100 7.76 -2.94 8.18
N ASN A 101 6.73 -2.46 7.47
CA ASN A 101 5.73 -1.55 8.04
C ASN A 101 4.86 -2.25 9.09
N ASP A 102 4.44 -3.49 8.84
CA ASP A 102 3.70 -4.31 9.82
C ASP A 102 4.54 -4.56 11.08
N ALA A 103 5.83 -4.85 10.92
CA ALA A 103 6.74 -5.02 12.05
C ALA A 103 6.88 -3.74 12.89
N LYS A 104 7.00 -2.57 12.24
CA LYS A 104 7.01 -1.27 12.91
C LYS A 104 5.71 -0.98 13.64
N ALA A 105 4.56 -1.27 13.01
CA ALA A 105 3.25 -1.08 13.61
C ALA A 105 3.07 -1.97 14.86
N ARG A 106 3.49 -3.24 14.80
CA ARG A 106 3.47 -4.15 15.96
C ARG A 106 4.39 -3.69 17.08
N ALA A 107 5.58 -3.18 16.75
CA ALA A 107 6.50 -2.63 17.75
C ALA A 107 5.89 -1.41 18.45
N ALA A 108 5.31 -0.48 17.70
CA ALA A 108 4.63 0.70 18.24
C ALA A 108 3.41 0.32 19.11
N ALA A 109 2.62 -0.66 18.68
CA ALA A 109 1.50 -1.17 19.48
C ALA A 109 1.97 -1.79 20.80
N ALA A 110 3.04 -2.59 20.78
CA ALA A 110 3.60 -3.18 21.99
C ALA A 110 4.18 -2.13 22.95
N GLU A 111 4.77 -1.04 22.44
CA GLU A 111 5.23 0.09 23.25
C GLU A 111 4.06 0.86 23.87
N SER A 112 3.00 1.10 23.09
CA SER A 112 1.77 1.71 23.59
C SER A 112 1.09 0.88 24.68
N GLU A 113 1.03 -0.45 24.51
CA GLU A 113 0.48 -1.36 25.53
C GLU A 113 1.29 -1.32 26.83
N LYS A 114 2.63 -1.30 26.73
CA LYS A 114 3.50 -1.14 27.91
C LYS A 114 3.25 0.19 28.62
N ALA A 115 3.12 1.29 27.86
CA ALA A 115 2.82 2.60 28.42
C ALA A 115 1.43 2.63 29.10
N ALA A 116 0.42 1.99 28.50
CA ALA A 116 -0.91 1.88 29.08
C ALA A 116 -0.89 1.08 30.40
N LEU A 117 -0.16 -0.05 30.46
CA LEU A 117 -0.01 -0.84 31.68
C LEU A 117 0.73 -0.06 32.78
N ALA A 118 1.78 0.67 32.43
CA ALA A 118 2.50 1.52 33.39
C ALA A 118 1.61 2.64 33.95
N ALA A 119 0.81 3.29 33.10
CA ALA A 119 -0.17 4.30 33.51
C ALA A 119 -1.25 3.69 34.42
N GLN A 120 -1.75 2.50 34.09
CA GLN A 120 -2.73 1.78 34.90
C GLN A 120 -2.16 1.45 36.29
N GLN A 121 -0.94 0.91 36.38
CA GLN A 121 -0.29 0.60 37.64
C GLN A 121 -0.10 1.87 38.50
N SER A 122 0.38 2.95 37.90
CA SER A 122 0.54 4.25 38.59
C SER A 122 -0.80 4.80 39.11
N SER A 123 -1.87 4.67 38.33
CA SER A 123 -3.21 5.11 38.79
C SER A 123 -3.73 4.27 39.95
N GLN A 124 -3.44 2.96 39.97
CA GLN A 124 -3.84 2.06 41.05
C GLN A 124 -3.06 2.34 42.34
N THR A 125 -1.76 2.61 42.24
CA THR A 125 -0.95 2.98 43.41
C THR A 125 -1.42 4.31 43.99
N ALA A 126 -1.63 5.34 43.16
CA ALA A 126 -2.13 6.64 43.61
C ALA A 126 -3.52 6.53 44.26
N ALA A 127 -4.44 5.72 43.69
CA ALA A 127 -5.75 5.47 44.29
C ALA A 127 -5.64 4.74 45.63
N SER A 128 -4.69 3.81 45.78
CA SER A 128 -4.47 3.08 47.03
C SER A 128 -3.93 3.99 48.14
N GLU A 129 -2.99 4.89 47.80
CA GLU A 129 -2.42 5.89 48.71
C GLU A 129 -3.51 6.87 49.18
N ALA A 130 -4.30 7.42 48.26
CA ALA A 130 -5.41 8.31 48.61
C ALA A 130 -6.46 7.63 49.51
N ASN A 131 -6.69 6.33 49.35
CA ASN A 131 -7.59 5.57 50.23
C ASN A 131 -6.96 5.32 51.61
N ALA A 132 -5.67 5.05 51.68
CA ALA A 132 -4.95 4.92 52.95
C ALA A 132 -4.96 6.24 53.74
N GLU A 133 -4.72 7.37 53.07
CA GLU A 133 -4.80 8.71 53.67
C GLU A 133 -6.20 9.01 54.21
N ARG A 134 -7.26 8.70 53.45
CA ARG A 134 -8.64 8.88 53.91
C ARG A 134 -8.93 8.06 55.17
N ARG A 135 -8.46 6.82 55.22
CA ARG A 135 -8.65 5.95 56.40
C ARG A 135 -7.87 6.45 57.62
N ALA A 136 -6.66 6.98 57.42
CA ALA A 136 -5.89 7.61 58.48
C ALA A 136 -6.61 8.85 59.02
N ALA A 137 -7.05 9.75 58.14
CA ALA A 137 -7.81 10.94 58.53
C ALA A 137 -9.14 10.61 59.22
N ASP A 138 -9.84 9.56 58.78
CA ASP A 138 -11.06 9.08 59.43
C ASP A 138 -10.78 8.48 60.82
N ALA A 139 -9.65 7.80 60.99
CA ALA A 139 -9.23 7.29 62.30
C ALA A 139 -8.89 8.44 63.27
N ASP A 140 -8.18 9.45 62.80
CA ASP A 140 -7.84 10.64 63.60
C ASP A 140 -9.11 11.39 64.05
N ARG A 141 -10.10 11.54 63.16
CA ARG A 141 -11.41 12.14 63.52
C ARG A 141 -12.13 11.32 64.59
N ARG A 142 -12.15 10.00 64.48
CA ARG A 142 -12.79 9.13 65.49
C ARG A 142 -12.07 9.17 66.83
N ALA A 143 -10.74 9.26 66.83
CA ALA A 143 -9.96 9.44 68.05
C ALA A 143 -10.29 10.78 68.71
N ALA A 144 -10.29 11.89 67.96
CA ALA A 144 -10.66 13.21 68.46
C ALA A 144 -12.11 13.24 68.99
N ASP A 145 -13.05 12.60 68.31
CA ASP A 145 -14.44 12.47 68.77
C ASP A 145 -14.54 11.66 70.06
N ALA A 146 -13.72 10.61 70.22
CA ALA A 146 -13.68 9.81 71.46
C ALA A 146 -13.10 10.62 72.63
N ASP A 147 -12.02 11.37 72.41
CA ASP A 147 -11.43 12.26 73.40
C ASP A 147 -12.41 13.37 73.82
N ALA A 148 -13.13 13.96 72.85
CA ALA A 148 -14.16 14.95 73.13
C ALA A 148 -15.31 14.38 73.97
N ARG A 149 -15.72 13.13 73.72
CA ARG A 149 -16.73 12.43 74.54
C ARG A 149 -16.22 12.12 75.94
N ALA A 150 -14.97 11.68 76.08
CA ALA A 150 -14.35 11.44 77.37
C ALA A 150 -14.28 12.75 78.20
N ALA A 151 -13.82 13.85 77.59
CA ALA A 151 -13.79 15.15 78.23
C ALA A 151 -15.20 15.65 78.66
N ALA A 152 -16.22 15.45 77.82
CA ALA A 152 -17.60 15.79 78.15
C ALA A 152 -18.16 14.92 79.29
N ALA A 153 -17.79 13.64 79.35
CA ALA A 153 -18.16 12.74 80.44
C ALA A 153 -17.50 13.17 81.77
N ASP A 154 -16.22 13.54 81.73
CA ASP A 154 -15.50 14.07 82.89
C ASP A 154 -16.10 15.38 83.41
N GLU A 155 -16.44 16.31 82.51
CA GLU A 155 -17.12 17.56 82.89
C GLU A 155 -18.48 17.28 83.54
N LYS A 156 -19.25 16.33 82.98
CA LYS A 156 -20.54 15.91 83.56
C LYS A 156 -20.34 15.29 84.94
N MET A 157 -19.33 14.42 85.12
CA MET A 157 -19.01 13.80 86.40
C MET A 157 -18.61 14.86 87.45
N GLU A 158 -17.78 15.83 87.10
CA GLU A 158 -17.39 16.91 88.01
C GLU A 158 -18.58 17.81 88.37
N LYS A 159 -19.49 18.08 87.43
CA LYS A 159 -20.74 18.79 87.72
C LYS A 159 -21.61 18.02 88.72
N MET A 160 -21.73 16.70 88.55
CA MET A 160 -22.46 15.84 89.50
C MET A 160 -21.80 15.82 90.88
N LYS A 161 -20.47 15.69 90.95
CA LYS A 161 -19.69 15.77 92.21
C LYS A 161 -19.84 17.11 92.92
N ARG A 162 -19.93 18.23 92.19
CA ARG A 162 -20.20 19.56 92.76
C ARG A 162 -21.61 19.64 93.34
N LEU A 163 -22.62 19.17 92.59
CA LEU A 163 -24.01 19.14 93.05
C LEU A 163 -24.18 18.29 94.32
N ALA A 164 -23.52 17.13 94.38
CA ALA A 164 -23.51 16.26 95.56
C ALA A 164 -22.90 16.96 96.80
N ARG A 165 -21.87 17.80 96.61
CA ARG A 165 -21.23 18.58 97.68
C ARG A 165 -22.10 19.73 98.21
N THR A 166 -23.00 20.28 97.40
CA THR A 166 -23.83 21.44 97.78
C THR A 166 -25.25 21.07 98.23
N THR A 167 -25.61 19.78 98.24
CA THR A 167 -26.94 19.33 98.66
C THR A 167 -26.96 19.04 100.17
N PRO A 168 -27.88 19.63 100.98
CA PRO A 168 -27.94 19.39 102.42
C PRO A 168 -28.46 17.97 102.73
N GLY A 169 -27.65 17.15 103.39
CA GLY A 169 -27.91 15.72 103.63
C GLY A 169 -27.19 14.87 102.58
N GLY A 170 -25.90 14.59 102.81
CA GLY A 170 -24.97 14.06 101.82
C GLY A 170 -25.50 12.86 101.03
N ALA A 171 -25.30 12.89 99.71
CA ALA A 171 -25.60 11.77 98.83
C ALA A 171 -24.87 10.51 99.31
N ASP A 172 -25.58 9.39 99.41
CA ASP A 172 -24.99 8.13 99.83
C ASP A 172 -24.02 7.60 98.75
N ALA A 173 -23.13 6.68 99.15
CA ALA A 173 -22.14 6.10 98.25
C ALA A 173 -22.77 5.33 97.06
N ALA A 174 -23.99 4.82 97.20
CA ALA A 174 -24.69 4.10 96.13
C ALA A 174 -25.21 5.06 95.04
N THR A 175 -25.61 6.27 95.41
CA THR A 175 -26.06 7.32 94.50
C THR A 175 -24.89 7.81 93.62
N LEU A 176 -23.72 8.00 94.22
CA LEU A 176 -22.50 8.38 93.49
C LEU A 176 -22.03 7.26 92.55
N HIS A 177 -22.11 6.00 92.97
CA HIS A 177 -21.71 4.85 92.15
C HIS A 177 -22.64 4.62 90.95
N ASN A 178 -23.95 4.88 91.09
CA ASN A 178 -24.90 4.82 89.96
C ASN A 178 -24.65 5.93 88.94
N TRP A 179 -24.32 7.15 89.39
CA TRP A 179 -24.00 8.25 88.48
C TRP A 179 -22.66 8.06 87.76
N GLN A 180 -21.69 7.43 88.43
CA GLN A 180 -20.44 7.01 87.80
C GLN A 180 -20.71 6.01 86.66
N ALA A 181 -21.51 4.98 86.93
CA ALA A 181 -21.88 3.97 85.93
C ALA A 181 -22.67 4.56 84.74
N GLU A 182 -23.53 5.56 84.98
CA GLU A 182 -24.30 6.24 83.94
C GLU A 182 -23.43 7.19 83.09
N ALA A 183 -22.38 7.78 83.68
CA ALA A 183 -21.35 8.55 82.96
C ALA A 183 -20.45 7.63 82.12
N ASP A 184 -20.04 6.48 82.67
CA ASP A 184 -19.24 5.48 81.97
C ASP A 184 -20.01 4.84 80.79
N ALA A 185 -21.32 4.59 80.96
CA ALA A 185 -22.18 4.12 79.87
C ALA A 185 -22.37 5.17 78.75
N ALA A 186 -22.39 6.46 79.10
CA ALA A 186 -22.44 7.55 78.13
C ALA A 186 -21.09 7.73 77.40
N ALA A 187 -19.96 7.52 78.09
CA ALA A 187 -18.62 7.54 77.52
C ALA A 187 -18.35 6.33 76.62
N ALA A 188 -18.87 5.15 76.96
CA ALA A 188 -18.72 3.91 76.20
C ALA A 188 -19.50 3.90 74.87
N GLY A 189 -20.50 4.79 74.71
CA GLY A 189 -21.27 4.97 73.48
C GLY A 189 -22.18 3.77 73.14
N SER A 190 -23.47 4.02 73.00
CA SER A 190 -24.39 3.05 72.38
C SER A 190 -23.87 2.64 70.99
N PRO A 191 -23.97 1.35 70.60
CA PRO A 191 -23.47 0.90 69.30
C PRO A 191 -24.25 1.60 68.19
N SER A 192 -23.54 2.39 67.39
CA SER A 192 -24.05 2.96 66.16
C SER A 192 -24.45 1.83 65.21
N LYS A 193 -25.76 1.57 65.14
CA LYS A 193 -26.39 0.87 64.04
C LYS A 193 -26.27 1.77 62.80
N GLY A 194 -25.38 1.44 61.88
CA GLY A 194 -25.52 1.89 60.49
C GLY A 194 -24.22 2.07 59.70
N ARG A 195 -23.98 1.10 58.80
CA ARG A 195 -23.22 1.17 57.52
C ARG A 195 -21.71 1.49 57.62
N GLY A 196 -20.79 0.70 57.10
CA GLY A 196 -20.83 -0.48 56.26
C GLY A 196 -19.42 -0.76 55.72
N ALA A 197 -19.24 -2.00 55.24
CA ALA A 197 -18.18 -2.47 54.34
C ALA A 197 -16.72 -2.47 54.84
N GLY A 198 -16.22 -3.69 55.06
CA GLY A 198 -14.79 -3.99 55.20
C GLY A 198 -14.53 -5.49 55.17
N ALA A 199 -15.18 -6.22 54.26
CA ALA A 199 -14.81 -7.61 53.99
C ALA A 199 -13.46 -7.60 53.23
N ALA A 200 -12.47 -8.26 53.81
CA ALA A 200 -11.17 -8.52 53.19
C ALA A 200 -11.34 -9.34 51.90
N PRO A 201 -10.56 -9.09 50.83
CA PRO A 201 -10.43 -10.05 49.76
C PRO A 201 -9.35 -11.06 50.18
N ASP A 202 -9.76 -12.17 50.76
CA ASP A 202 -8.90 -13.35 50.86
C ASP A 202 -8.92 -14.05 49.49
N ALA A 203 -7.76 -13.99 48.83
CA ALA A 203 -7.47 -14.73 47.64
C ALA A 203 -6.91 -16.10 48.05
N SER A 204 -7.71 -17.17 47.96
CA SER A 204 -7.16 -18.52 47.85
C SER A 204 -8.12 -19.55 47.24
N ASN A 205 -7.90 -19.76 45.94
CA ASN A 205 -7.73 -21.08 45.29
C ASN A 205 -8.99 -21.92 44.91
N PRO A 206 -8.85 -22.95 44.02
CA PRO A 206 -9.58 -23.02 42.75
C PRO A 206 -10.32 -24.37 42.56
N LYS A 207 -10.84 -24.59 41.33
CA LYS A 207 -11.30 -25.85 40.67
C LYS A 207 -12.80 -25.93 40.35
N SER A 208 -13.13 -25.60 39.09
CA SER A 208 -13.72 -26.44 38.02
C SER A 208 -14.58 -27.68 38.38
N PRO A 209 -15.27 -28.30 37.40
CA PRO A 209 -16.26 -27.79 36.44
C PRO A 209 -17.48 -28.74 36.34
N THR A 210 -18.73 -28.27 36.23
CA THR A 210 -19.83 -29.20 35.86
C THR A 210 -20.93 -28.58 35.00
N LYS A 211 -20.81 -28.86 33.70
CA LYS A 211 -21.83 -29.29 32.72
C LYS A 211 -23.28 -28.79 32.89
N ARG A 212 -23.78 -28.10 31.85
CA ARG A 212 -24.96 -28.43 31.02
C ARG A 212 -25.18 -27.27 30.01
N ARG A 213 -24.89 -27.44 28.70
CA ARG A 213 -25.77 -27.99 27.64
C ARG A 213 -27.03 -27.11 27.50
N ARG A 214 -27.35 -26.39 26.41
CA ARG A 214 -27.20 -26.65 24.97
C ARG A 214 -27.59 -25.38 24.16
N GLU A 215 -26.93 -25.17 23.02
CA GLU A 215 -27.44 -24.65 21.72
C GLU A 215 -28.18 -23.30 21.63
N LYS A 216 -27.56 -22.29 20.97
CA LYS A 216 -27.80 -21.95 19.55
C LYS A 216 -26.97 -20.75 19.08
N SER A 217 -26.21 -20.95 18.01
CA SER A 217 -25.88 -19.96 16.97
C SER A 217 -26.11 -20.70 15.63
N PRO A 218 -26.25 -20.05 14.47
CA PRO A 218 -26.15 -18.61 14.18
C PRO A 218 -27.37 -18.07 13.39
N GLU A 219 -27.61 -16.77 13.41
CA GLU A 219 -28.30 -16.11 12.30
C GLU A 219 -27.48 -14.90 11.85
N VAL A 220 -27.12 -15.00 10.58
CA VAL A 220 -26.48 -13.98 9.77
C VAL A 220 -27.63 -13.23 9.13
N ASP A 221 -27.77 -11.94 9.39
CA ASP A 221 -28.57 -11.09 8.53
C ASP A 221 -27.76 -9.85 8.18
N ASN A 222 -27.50 -9.76 6.88
CA ASN A 222 -26.96 -8.60 6.20
C ASN A 222 -27.91 -7.42 6.37
N PHE A 223 -27.41 -6.28 6.85
CA PHE A 223 -28.00 -4.99 6.54
C PHE A 223 -26.93 -4.05 6.01
N VAL A 224 -27.12 -3.70 4.75
CA VAL A 224 -26.49 -2.62 4.00
C VAL A 224 -27.25 -1.33 4.30
N ASP A 225 -26.50 -0.23 4.38
CA ASP A 225 -26.86 1.19 4.35
C ASP A 225 -27.90 1.75 5.32
N ALA A 226 -27.40 2.61 6.21
CA ALA A 226 -27.90 3.97 6.32
C ALA A 226 -26.76 4.89 6.76
N GLU A 227 -26.48 5.86 5.89
CA GLU A 227 -25.64 7.03 6.12
C GLU A 227 -26.02 7.75 7.42
N GLU A 228 -25.04 8.28 8.16
CA GLU A 228 -25.09 9.65 8.68
C GLU A 228 -23.73 10.07 9.29
N GLU A 229 -23.25 11.19 8.74
CA GLU A 229 -22.39 12.21 9.34
C GLU A 229 -20.95 11.83 9.75
N GLN A 230 -20.03 11.93 8.78
CA GLN A 230 -18.67 12.40 9.07
C GLN A 230 -18.41 13.73 8.36
N ALA A 231 -17.96 14.68 9.16
CA ALA A 231 -17.58 16.03 8.79
C ALA A 231 -16.59 16.03 7.62
N VAL A 232 -17.03 16.60 6.49
CA VAL A 232 -16.19 16.89 5.32
C VAL A 232 -15.69 18.32 5.47
N GLU A 233 -14.68 18.55 6.31
CA GLU A 233 -13.83 19.74 6.23
C GLU A 233 -12.46 19.42 6.86
N GLU A 234 -11.55 18.80 6.10
CA GLU A 234 -10.09 19.01 6.27
C GLU A 234 -9.19 18.37 5.19
N GLU A 235 -9.66 17.48 4.29
CA GLU A 235 -8.78 16.90 3.23
C GLU A 235 -8.52 17.80 2.00
N GLY A 236 -9.28 18.89 1.84
CA GLY A 236 -9.14 19.79 0.68
C GLY A 236 -7.97 20.78 0.76
N VAL A 237 -7.46 21.05 1.96
CA VAL A 237 -6.42 22.07 2.18
C VAL A 237 -5.03 21.45 2.07
N GLU A 238 -4.85 20.22 2.58
CA GLU A 238 -3.58 19.50 2.51
C GLU A 238 -3.20 19.12 1.07
N THR A 239 -4.17 18.75 0.25
CA THR A 239 -3.94 18.41 -1.17
C THR A 239 -3.51 19.63 -1.99
N ARG A 240 -4.05 20.81 -1.67
CA ARG A 240 -3.66 22.07 -2.33
C ARG A 240 -2.26 22.52 -1.93
N ALA A 241 -1.94 22.49 -0.64
CA ALA A 241 -0.60 22.83 -0.17
C ALA A 241 0.48 21.89 -0.75
N ALA A 242 0.16 20.60 -0.84
CA ALA A 242 1.02 19.61 -1.49
C ALA A 242 1.19 19.89 -3.00
N ALA A 243 0.11 20.21 -3.71
CA ALA A 243 0.16 20.55 -5.13
C ALA A 243 0.93 21.85 -5.40
N GLU A 244 0.81 22.87 -4.53
CA GLU A 244 1.56 24.12 -4.65
C GLU A 244 3.05 23.95 -4.36
N ALA A 245 3.43 22.98 -3.52
CA ALA A 245 4.82 22.61 -3.23
C ALA A 245 5.50 21.85 -4.38
N MET A 246 4.74 21.15 -5.23
CA MET A 246 5.27 20.44 -6.39
C MET A 246 5.89 21.38 -7.43
N THR A 247 6.90 20.91 -8.15
CA THR A 247 7.48 21.61 -9.30
C THR A 247 6.55 21.53 -10.53
N VAL A 248 6.74 22.42 -11.50
CA VAL A 248 5.98 22.41 -12.77
C VAL A 248 6.15 21.08 -13.52
N GLN A 249 7.32 20.44 -13.43
CA GLN A 249 7.58 19.15 -14.05
C GLN A 249 6.83 18.01 -13.35
N GLN A 250 6.82 18.00 -12.01
CA GLN A 250 6.06 17.02 -11.23
C GLN A 250 4.55 17.14 -11.51
N LEU A 251 4.00 18.36 -11.51
CA LEU A 251 2.60 18.60 -11.82
C LEU A 251 2.22 18.11 -13.24
N ARG A 252 3.09 18.32 -14.23
CA ARG A 252 2.87 17.80 -15.59
C ARG A 252 2.93 16.29 -15.66
N HIS A 253 3.89 15.68 -14.96
CA HIS A 253 4.02 14.23 -14.90
C HIS A 253 2.77 13.61 -14.28
N ASP A 254 2.30 14.12 -13.14
CA ASP A 254 1.13 13.58 -12.46
C ASP A 254 -0.15 13.79 -13.27
N LEU A 255 -0.33 14.95 -13.91
CA LEU A 255 -1.44 15.18 -14.84
C LEU A 255 -1.38 14.23 -16.05
N GLN A 256 -0.18 13.86 -16.51
CA GLN A 256 -0.01 12.89 -17.59
C GLN A 256 -0.37 11.46 -17.14
N VAL A 257 0.06 11.04 -15.95
CA VAL A 257 -0.29 9.75 -15.36
C VAL A 257 -1.80 9.64 -15.14
N ARG A 258 -2.45 10.74 -14.74
CA ARG A 258 -3.92 10.82 -14.58
C ARG A 258 -4.71 10.95 -15.89
N GLY A 259 -4.05 11.02 -17.05
CA GLY A 259 -4.71 11.19 -18.36
C GLY A 259 -5.24 12.61 -18.66
N LEU A 260 -4.93 13.58 -17.80
CA LEU A 260 -5.34 14.98 -17.91
C LEU A 260 -4.37 15.84 -18.74
N ALA A 261 -3.41 15.22 -19.43
CA ALA A 261 -2.41 15.92 -20.24
C ALA A 261 -3.02 16.83 -21.32
N HIS A 262 -4.18 16.43 -21.85
CA HIS A 262 -4.92 17.16 -22.88
C HIS A 262 -5.32 18.59 -22.43
N LEU A 263 -5.41 18.85 -21.13
CA LEU A 263 -5.77 20.17 -20.57
C LEU A 263 -4.69 21.24 -20.78
N TYR A 264 -3.42 20.84 -20.94
CA TYR A 264 -2.29 21.76 -21.11
C TYR A 264 -1.52 21.57 -22.42
N LEU A 265 -1.64 20.43 -23.11
CA LEU A 265 -0.87 20.16 -24.34
C LEU A 265 -1.15 21.16 -25.47
N ASN A 266 -2.37 21.68 -25.58
CA ASN A 266 -2.75 22.62 -26.64
C ASN A 266 -2.44 24.09 -26.30
N LYS A 267 -1.87 24.37 -25.13
CA LYS A 267 -1.58 25.73 -24.66
C LYS A 267 -0.08 26.01 -24.81
N LYS A 268 0.26 27.09 -25.54
CA LYS A 268 1.65 27.49 -25.84
C LYS A 268 2.48 27.77 -24.57
N SER A 269 1.83 28.16 -23.48
CA SER A 269 2.38 28.26 -22.13
C SER A 269 1.26 28.12 -21.09
N VAL A 270 1.55 27.45 -19.98
CA VAL A 270 0.59 27.26 -18.87
C VAL A 270 1.31 27.64 -17.57
N LYS A 271 0.68 28.48 -16.76
CA LYS A 271 1.26 28.94 -15.49
C LYS A 271 1.18 27.83 -14.45
N LYS A 272 2.08 27.85 -13.47
CA LYS A 272 2.08 26.87 -12.37
C LYS A 272 0.71 26.83 -11.64
N ALA A 273 0.13 27.99 -11.38
CA ALA A 273 -1.19 28.09 -10.73
C ALA A 273 -2.30 27.37 -11.52
N ASP A 274 -2.26 27.43 -12.86
CA ASP A 274 -3.23 26.75 -13.71
C ASP A 274 -3.04 25.22 -13.64
N LEU A 275 -1.80 24.74 -13.57
CA LEU A 275 -1.51 23.31 -13.42
C LEU A 275 -1.95 22.77 -12.05
N VAL A 276 -1.75 23.55 -10.99
CA VAL A 276 -2.27 23.24 -9.64
C VAL A 276 -3.80 23.18 -9.67
N GLY A 277 -4.45 24.15 -10.32
CA GLY A 277 -5.91 24.16 -10.48
C GLY A 277 -6.42 22.93 -11.25
N MET A 278 -5.71 22.49 -12.29
CA MET A 278 -6.06 21.27 -13.04
C MET A 278 -5.82 19.99 -12.24
N PHE A 279 -4.83 19.97 -11.35
CA PHE A 279 -4.51 18.81 -10.51
C PHE A 279 -5.53 18.59 -9.38
N LEU A 280 -6.13 19.69 -8.89
CA LEU A 280 -7.14 19.69 -7.83
C LEU A 280 -8.58 19.66 -8.36
N ALA A 281 -8.78 19.82 -9.67
CA ALA A 281 -10.10 19.67 -10.28
C ALA A 281 -10.50 18.17 -10.25
N PRO A 282 -11.63 17.80 -9.63
CA PRO A 282 -12.09 16.42 -9.53
C PRO A 282 -12.40 15.79 -10.90
#